data_AF-A0A5N3UTK4-F1
#
_entry.id   AF-A0A5N3UTK4-F1
#
_cell.length_a   1.000
_cell.length_b   1.000
_cell.length_c   1.000
_cell.angle_alpha   90.00
_cell.angle_beta   90.00
_cell.angle_gamma   90.00
#
_symmetry.space_group_name_H-M   'P 1'
#
loop_
_entity.id
_entity.type
_entity.pdbx_description
1 polymer ?
#
loop_
_entity_poly.entity_id
_entity_poly.type
_entity_poly.pdbx_seq_one_letter_code
_entity_poly.pdbx_strand_id
1 'polypeptide(L)' 'VLSEHGFGLITTDIREGQTFYYAEDYHQQYLSKNPDGYCGLGGTGVSCPLGIKK' A
#
# COMPACT_ATOMS: atom_id res chain seq x y z
N VAL A 1 16.91 -1.95 -4.24
CA VAL A 1 16.39 -1.45 -2.95
C VAL A 1 15.69 -2.55 -2.17
N LEU A 2 14.46 -2.97 -2.50
CA LEU A 2 13.75 -3.98 -1.69
C LEU A 2 14.46 -5.34 -1.65
N SER A 3 14.91 -5.84 -2.82
CA SER A 3 15.69 -7.08 -2.91
C SER A 3 16.99 -7.03 -2.08
N GLU A 4 17.66 -5.89 -2.07
CA GLU A 4 18.88 -5.66 -1.27
C GLU A 4 18.61 -5.69 0.25
N HIS A 5 17.37 -5.47 0.67
CA HIS A 5 16.94 -5.47 2.08
C HIS A 5 16.24 -6.79 2.47
N GLY A 6 16.44 -7.86 1.70
CA GLY A 6 15.92 -9.19 2.02
C GLY A 6 14.46 -9.44 1.64
N PHE A 7 13.82 -8.50 0.95
CA PHE A 7 12.50 -8.76 0.36
C PHE A 7 12.63 -9.62 -0.91
N GLY A 8 11.59 -10.41 -1.19
CA GLY A 8 11.49 -11.17 -2.44
C GLY A 8 11.20 -10.30 -3.66
N LEU A 9 10.77 -10.96 -4.74
CA LEU A 9 10.26 -10.26 -5.92
C LEU A 9 9.04 -9.39 -5.55
N ILE A 10 8.90 -8.27 -6.24
CA ILE A 10 7.74 -7.39 -6.09
C ILE A 10 6.49 -8.14 -6.55
N THR A 11 5.46 -8.14 -5.70
CA THR A 11 4.19 -8.88 -5.93
C THR A 11 3.06 -8.00 -6.44
N THR A 12 3.32 -6.73 -6.74
CA THR A 12 2.32 -5.79 -7.27
C THR A 12 1.73 -6.31 -8.57
N ASP A 13 0.41 -6.43 -8.62
CA ASP A 13 -0.34 -6.82 -9.82
C ASP A 13 -0.72 -5.59 -10.63
N ILE A 14 -0.47 -5.61 -11.94
CA ILE A 14 -0.72 -4.50 -12.87
C ILE A 14 -1.64 -5.00 -13.98
N ARG A 15 -2.90 -4.56 -13.96
CA ARG A 15 -3.94 -4.96 -14.93
C ARG A 15 -4.83 -3.79 -15.30
N GLU A 16 -5.26 -3.77 -16.56
CA GLU A 16 -6.17 -2.76 -17.09
C GLU A 16 -7.63 -3.24 -17.03
N GLY A 17 -8.57 -2.29 -17.09
CA GLY A 17 -10.00 -2.56 -17.36
C GLY A 17 -10.72 -3.43 -16.33
N GLN A 18 -10.24 -3.52 -15.09
CA GLN A 18 -10.91 -4.27 -14.04
C GLN A 18 -12.23 -3.59 -13.65
N THR A 19 -13.29 -4.38 -13.45
CA THR A 19 -14.55 -3.86 -12.92
C THR A 19 -14.36 -3.42 -11.48
N PHE A 20 -14.76 -2.19 -11.17
CA PHE A 20 -14.75 -1.65 -9.80
C PHE A 20 -16.11 -1.84 -9.15
N TYR A 21 -16.14 -2.45 -7.97
CA TYR A 21 -17.33 -2.60 -7.14
C TYR A 21 -17.13 -1.82 -5.83
N TYR A 22 -18.12 -1.01 -5.46
CA TYR A 22 -18.09 -0.33 -4.15
C TYR A 22 -18.23 -1.36 -3.03
N ALA A 23 -17.39 -1.22 -2.00
CA ALA A 23 -17.61 -1.87 -0.71
C ALA A 23 -18.78 -1.19 0.03
N GLU A 24 -19.29 -1.86 1.06
CA GLU A 24 -20.37 -1.41 1.92
C GLU A 24 -20.09 -0.02 2.52
N ASP A 25 -21.14 0.76 2.82
CA ASP A 25 -21.01 2.14 3.31
C ASP A 25 -20.11 2.28 4.55
N TYR A 26 -20.14 1.27 5.43
CA TYR A 26 -19.27 1.22 6.61
C TYR A 26 -17.77 1.31 6.27
N HIS A 27 -17.35 0.73 5.14
CA HIS A 27 -15.96 0.78 4.68
C HIS A 27 -15.59 2.15 4.08
N GLN A 28 -16.57 2.91 3.62
CA GLN A 28 -16.36 4.23 3.03
C GLN A 28 -15.95 5.22 4.13
N GLN A 29 -14.78 5.85 3.94
CA GLN A 29 -14.18 6.80 4.88
C GLN A 29 -14.01 6.23 6.30
N TYR A 30 -13.78 4.92 6.42
CA TYR A 30 -13.74 4.19 7.69
C TYR A 30 -12.87 4.86 8.78
N LEU A 31 -11.64 5.24 8.46
CA LEU A 31 -10.70 5.86 9.43
C LEU A 31 -11.09 7.30 9.81
N SER A 32 -11.85 8.00 8.97
CA SER A 32 -12.44 9.29 9.35
C SER A 32 -13.63 9.11 10.27
N LYS A 33 -14.43 8.05 10.06
CA LYS A 33 -15.57 7.68 10.92
C LYS A 33 -15.12 7.08 12.26
N ASN A 34 -13.95 6.43 12.28
CA ASN A 34 -13.37 5.73 13.42
C ASN A 34 -11.91 6.18 13.62
N PRO A 35 -11.66 7.27 14.37
CA PRO A 35 -10.32 7.84 14.54
C PRO A 35 -9.30 6.86 15.15
N ASP A 36 -9.75 6.01 16.07
CA ASP A 36 -8.94 4.94 16.67
C ASP A 36 -9.05 3.61 15.89
N GLY A 37 -9.61 3.67 14.68
CA GLY A 37 -9.79 2.54 13.79
C GLY A 37 -8.45 1.98 13.32
N TYR A 38 -8.37 0.66 13.23
CA TYR A 38 -7.14 0.01 12.79
C TYR A 38 -6.93 0.12 11.28
N CYS A 39 -5.77 0.64 10.87
CA CYS A 39 -5.36 0.73 9.47
C CYS A 39 -4.40 -0.41 9.06
N GLY A 40 -3.55 -0.88 9.98
CA GLY A 40 -2.61 -1.97 9.73
C GLY A 40 -1.49 -1.65 8.72
N LEU A 41 -1.19 -0.38 8.46
CA LEU A 41 -0.06 0.01 7.62
C LEU A 41 1.27 -0.33 8.29
N GLY A 42 1.95 -1.36 7.81
CA GLY A 42 3.33 -1.71 8.19
C GLY A 42 4.40 -1.09 7.29
N GLY A 43 4.09 -0.89 6.00
CA GLY A 43 5.06 -0.42 5.00
C GLY A 43 6.25 -1.38 4.82
N THR A 44 7.25 -0.96 4.04
CA THR A 44 8.51 -1.73 3.87
C THR A 44 9.60 -1.32 4.86
N GLY A 45 9.44 -0.18 5.54
CA GLY A 45 10.47 0.42 6.39
C GLY A 45 11.70 0.94 5.65
N VAL A 46 11.76 0.81 4.31
CA VAL A 46 12.89 1.24 3.49
C VAL A 46 12.60 2.59 2.86
N SER A 47 13.50 3.56 3.06
CA SER A 47 13.38 4.87 2.43
C SER A 47 13.52 4.76 0.91
N CYS A 48 12.69 5.52 0.17
CA CYS A 48 12.88 5.69 -1.27
C CYS A 48 14.13 6.54 -1.49
N PRO A 49 15.16 6.06 -2.22
CA PRO A 49 16.32 6.88 -2.55
C PRO A 49 15.93 7.89 -3.62
N LEU A 50 15.24 8.96 -3.23
CA LEU A 50 14.95 10.10 -4.08
C LEU A 50 16.22 10.96 -4.18
N GLY A 51 17.10 10.57 -5.09
CA GLY A 51 18.38 11.17 -5.40
C GLY A 51 19.20 10.21 -6.27
N ILE A 52 19.92 10.73 -7.27
CA ILE A 52 20.73 9.90 -8.17
C ILE A 52 21.73 9.10 -7.31
N LYS A 53 21.51 7.79 -7.18
CA LYS A 53 22.57 6.89 -6.70
C LYS A 53 23.67 6.94 -7.77
N LYS A 54 24.84 7.49 -7.40
CA LYS A 54 26.06 7.34 -8.19
C LYS A 54 26.43 5.87 -8.33
#